data_AF-A0A0F9K1Y7-F1
#
_entry.id   AF-A0A0F9K1Y7-F1
#
_cell.length_a   1.000
_cell.length_b   1.000
_cell.length_c   1.000
_cell.angle_alpha   90.00
_cell.angle_beta   90.00
_cell.angle_gamma   90.00
#
_symmetry.space_group_name_H-M   'P 1'
#
loop_
_entity.id
_entity.type
_entity.pdbx_description
1 polymer ?
#
loop_
_entity_poly.entity_id
_entity_poly.type
_entity_poly.pdbx_seq_one_letter_code
_entity_poly.pdbx_strand_id
1 'polypeptide(L)' 'LIRISPEERATAVRAAKTMGLNVCGVDLLRSNHGPVVMEVNSSPGLEGIEAATSKDIATMIVSFIEKNAKIGKTQTRGRG' A
#
# COMPACT_ATOMS: atom_id res chain seq x y z
N LEU A 1 -13.23 -12.47 4.04
CA LEU A 1 -12.39 -11.53 3.26
C LEU A 1 -12.61 -11.71 1.78
N ILE A 2 -12.61 -10.61 1.03
CA ILE A 2 -12.53 -10.63 -0.44
C ILE A 2 -11.11 -11.04 -0.84
N ARG A 3 -10.99 -12.01 -1.76
CA ARG A 3 -9.70 -12.39 -2.35
C ARG A 3 -9.44 -11.53 -3.58
N ILE A 4 -8.34 -10.80 -3.58
CA ILE A 4 -7.89 -10.03 -4.74
C ILE A 4 -7.19 -10.95 -5.76
N SER A 5 -7.38 -10.65 -7.05
CA SER A 5 -6.72 -11.35 -8.15
C SER A 5 -5.22 -11.03 -8.20
N PRO A 6 -4.41 -11.86 -8.89
CA PRO A 6 -3.01 -11.52 -9.15
C PRO A 6 -2.84 -10.19 -9.89
N GLU A 7 -3.77 -9.85 -10.79
CA GLU A 7 -3.73 -8.62 -11.58
C GLU A 7 -4.05 -7.38 -10.72
N GLU A 8 -5.04 -7.48 -9.83
CA GLU A 8 -5.35 -6.43 -8.85
C GLU A 8 -4.15 -6.17 -7.94
N ARG A 9 -3.53 -7.23 -7.43
CA ARG A 9 -2.33 -7.13 -6.59
C ARG A 9 -1.18 -6.47 -7.36
N ALA A 10 -0.90 -6.90 -8.58
CA ALA A 10 0.15 -6.34 -9.40
C ALA A 10 -0.10 -4.86 -9.70
N THR A 11 -1.35 -4.49 -9.97
CA THR A 11 -1.76 -3.11 -10.23
C THR A 11 -1.57 -2.22 -9.00
N ALA A 12 -2.01 -2.67 -7.82
CA ALA A 12 -1.80 -1.93 -6.56
C ALA A 12 -0.31 -1.74 -6.25
N VAL A 13 0.51 -2.78 -6.37
CA VAL A 13 1.96 -2.69 -6.12
C VAL A 13 2.65 -1.77 -7.13
N ARG A 14 2.25 -1.79 -8.41
CA ARG A 14 2.78 -0.86 -9.41
C ARG A 14 2.42 0.59 -9.08
N ALA A 15 1.18 0.87 -8.71
CA ALA A 15 0.75 2.21 -8.33
C ALA A 15 1.59 2.77 -7.17
N ALA A 16 1.76 2.00 -6.09
CA ALA A 16 2.60 2.39 -4.95
C ALA A 16 4.05 2.72 -5.37
N LYS A 17 4.65 1.87 -6.21
CA LYS A 17 6.02 2.07 -6.72
C LYS A 17 6.14 3.31 -7.59
N THR A 18 5.18 3.53 -8.50
CA THR A 18 5.16 4.71 -9.37
C THR A 18 5.06 6.00 -8.55
N MET A 19 4.31 5.98 -7.44
CA MET A 19 4.21 7.10 -6.50
C MET A 19 5.41 7.23 -5.57
N GLY A 20 6.36 6.29 -5.59
CA GLY A 20 7.53 6.29 -4.71
C GLY A 20 7.21 6.03 -3.23
N LEU A 21 6.03 5.47 -2.93
CA LEU A 21 5.55 5.23 -1.58
C LEU A 21 5.95 3.81 -1.12
N ASN A 22 6.52 3.70 0.08
CA ASN A 22 6.82 2.41 0.69
C ASN A 22 5.57 1.75 1.30
N VAL A 23 4.63 2.58 1.77
CA VAL A 23 3.35 2.18 2.39
C VAL A 23 2.30 3.16 1.89
N CYS A 24 1.18 2.64 1.39
CA CYS A 24 0.02 3.42 0.96
C CYS A 24 -1.22 2.52 0.84
N GLY A 25 -2.40 3.12 0.90
CA GLY A 25 -3.65 2.50 0.43
C GLY A 25 -3.77 2.69 -1.09
N VAL A 26 -4.29 1.68 -1.80
CA VAL A 26 -4.59 1.79 -3.24
C VAL A 26 -6.01 1.31 -3.47
N ASP A 27 -6.84 2.22 -3.97
CA ASP A 27 -8.23 1.93 -4.29
C ASP A 27 -8.34 1.55 -5.76
N LEU A 28 -9.00 0.41 -6.01
CA LEU A 28 -9.17 -0.17 -7.33
C LEU A 28 -10.65 -0.26 -7.69
N LEU A 29 -10.95 0.08 -8.94
CA LEU A 29 -12.23 -0.23 -9.57
C LEU A 29 -12.05 -1.42 -10.52
N ARG A 30 -12.96 -2.39 -10.43
CA ARG A 30 -13.04 -3.49 -11.40
C ARG A 30 -13.75 -3.00 -12.65
N SER A 31 -13.07 -2.97 -13.78
CA SER A 31 -13.66 -2.62 -15.08
C SER A 31 -13.70 -3.83 -16.01
N ASN A 32 -14.40 -3.69 -17.14
CA ASN A 32 -14.44 -4.71 -18.19
C ASN A 32 -13.07 -4.98 -18.84
N HIS A 33 -12.09 -4.10 -18.62
CA HIS A 33 -10.74 -4.19 -19.19
C HIS A 33 -9.65 -4.40 -18.12
N GLY A 34 -10.03 -4.89 -16.94
CA GLY A 34 -9.12 -5.13 -15.82
C GLY A 34 -9.24 -4.08 -14.71
N PRO A 35 -8.40 -4.17 -13.66
CA PRO A 35 -8.43 -3.26 -12.52
C PRO A 35 -7.88 -1.87 -12.89
N VAL A 36 -8.61 -0.83 -12.47
CA VAL A 36 -8.25 0.58 -12.68
C VAL A 36 -7.94 1.22 -11.32
N VAL A 37 -6.84 1.97 -11.23
CA VAL A 37 -6.48 2.72 -10.01
C VAL A 37 -7.35 3.97 -9.92
N MET A 38 -8.03 4.14 -8.78
CA MET A 38 -8.86 5.31 -8.49
C MET A 38 -8.12 6.32 -7.60
N GLU A 39 -7.49 5.84 -6.53
CA GLU A 39 -6.77 6.66 -5.56
C GLU A 39 -5.52 5.93 -5.06
N VAL A 40 -4.48 6.70 -4.75
CA VAL A 40 -3.33 6.24 -3.95
C VAL A 40 -3.17 7.16 -2.76
N ASN A 41 -3.43 6.63 -1.56
CA ASN A 41 -3.40 7.39 -0.32
C ASN A 41 -2.12 7.08 0.47
N SER A 42 -1.28 8.09 0.70
CA SER A 42 -0.01 7.92 1.42
C SER A 42 -0.15 7.70 2.93
N SER A 43 -1.32 7.96 3.50
CA SER A 43 -1.59 7.79 4.94
C SER A 43 -2.97 7.14 5.16
N PRO A 44 -3.13 5.86 4.77
CA PRO A 44 -4.41 5.17 4.91
C PRO A 44 -4.78 4.97 6.39
N GLY A 45 -6.07 5.08 6.71
CA GLY A 45 -6.60 4.67 8.01
C GLY A 45 -6.47 3.16 8.21
N LEU A 46 -6.02 2.72 9.39
CA LEU A 46 -5.76 1.31 9.67
C LEU A 46 -6.92 0.60 10.40
N GLU A 47 -7.61 1.29 11.32
CA GLU A 47 -8.64 0.71 12.20
C GLU A 47 -9.69 -0.11 11.41
N GLY A 48 -10.27 0.49 10.37
CA GLY A 48 -11.31 -0.17 9.58
C GLY A 48 -10.80 -1.40 8.82
N ILE A 49 -9.59 -1.34 8.24
CA ILE A 49 -9.03 -2.46 7.48
C ILE A 49 -8.51 -3.57 8.39
N GLU A 50 -7.97 -3.25 9.57
CA GLU A 50 -7.60 -4.25 10.57
C GLU A 50 -8.83 -4.98 11.10
N ALA A 51 -9.90 -4.24 11.43
CA ALA A 51 -11.17 -4.84 11.86
C ALA A 51 -11.77 -5.75 10.77
N ALA A 52 -11.77 -5.30 9.50
CA ALA A 52 -12.35 -6.06 8.39
C ALA A 52 -11.51 -7.27 7.96
N THR A 53 -10.19 -7.24 8.18
CA THR A 53 -9.27 -8.30 7.72
C THR A 53 -8.73 -9.19 8.83
N SER A 54 -8.89 -8.79 10.10
CA SER A 54 -8.28 -9.42 11.27
C SER A 54 -6.76 -9.55 11.16
N LYS A 55 -6.13 -8.59 10.48
CA LYS A 55 -4.67 -8.50 10.34
C LYS A 55 -4.15 -7.32 11.13
N ASP A 56 -3.02 -7.52 11.79
CA ASP A 56 -2.26 -6.47 12.45
C ASP A 56 -1.37 -5.76 11.42
N ILE A 57 -1.95 -4.78 10.74
CA ILE A 57 -1.31 -4.02 9.66
C ILE A 57 -0.33 -3.01 10.24
N ALA A 58 -0.63 -2.42 11.41
CA ALA A 58 0.28 -1.53 12.12
C ALA A 58 1.62 -2.22 12.41
N THR A 59 1.60 -3.42 13.00
CA THR A 59 2.82 -4.19 13.27
C THR A 59 3.52 -4.61 11.97
N MET A 60 2.79 -4.92 10.91
CA MET A 60 3.39 -5.21 9.60
C MET A 60 4.15 -4.00 9.03
N ILE A 61 3.62 -2.78 9.19
CA ILE A 61 4.28 -1.54 8.78
C ILE A 61 5.54 -1.30 9.62
N VAL A 62 5.44 -1.43 10.94
CA VAL A 62 6.60 -1.29 11.85
C VAL A 62 7.69 -2.31 11.48
N SER A 63 7.31 -3.58 11.32
CA SER A 63 8.22 -4.67 10.91
C SER A 63 8.89 -4.38 9.55
N PHE A 64 8.15 -3.76 8.62
CA PHE A 64 8.73 -3.34 7.35
C PHE A 64 9.77 -2.24 7.56
N ILE A 65 9.48 -1.23 8.39
CA ILE A 65 10.43 -0.15 8.70
C ILE A 65 11.68 -0.71 9.37
N GLU A 66 11.55 -1.56 10.39
CA GLU A 66 12.69 -2.16 11.10
C GLU A 66 13.64 -2.92 10.16
N LYS A 67 13.10 -3.63 9.16
CA LYS A 67 13.89 -4.40 8.20
C LYS A 67 14.55 -3.56 7.11
N ASN A 68 14.01 -2.38 6.80
CA ASN A 68 14.40 -1.59 5.64
C ASN A 68 15.04 -0.24 5.98
N ALA A 69 14.81 0.28 7.18
CA ALA A 69 15.39 1.54 7.64
C ALA A 69 16.90 1.38 7.80
N LYS A 70 17.66 2.39 7.36
CA LYS A 70 19.10 2.49 7.58
C LYS A 70 19.35 3.70 8.48
N ILE A 71 20.13 3.49 9.53
CA ILE A 71 20.55 4.56 10.44
C ILE A 71 21.18 5.69 9.62
N GLY A 72 20.74 6.93 9.87
CA GLY A 72 21.25 8.14 9.18
C GLY A 72 20.69 8.39 7.77
N LYS A 73 19.77 7.56 7.25
CA LYS A 73 19.10 7.79 5.95
C LYS A 73 17.62 8.14 6.13
N THR A 74 17.35 9.35 6.60
CA THR A 74 15.99 9.90 6.79
C THR A 74 15.48 10.74 5.61
N GLN A 75 16.27 10.84 4.54
CA GLN A 75 15.91 11.63 3.35
C GLN A 75 14.65 11.07 2.66
N THR A 76 13.74 11.97 2.29
CA THR A 76 12.57 11.65 1.49
C THR A 76 12.99 11.20 0.09
N ARG A 77 12.36 10.14 -0.44
CA ARG A 77 12.65 9.64 -1.80
C ARG A 77 12.00 10.50 -2.90
N GLY A 78 10.99 11.29 -2.56
CA GLY A 78 10.30 12.18 -3.48
C GLY A 78 11.12 13.44 -3.76
N ARG A 79 11.05 13.94 -5.01
CA ARG A 79 11.61 15.23 -5.43
C ARG A 79 10.55 16.33 -5.36
N GLY A 80 9.81 16.39 -4.25
CA GLY A 80 8.82 17.46 -4.04
C GLY A 80 9.46 18.82 -4.26
#